data_AF-A0A1B6LK68-F1
#
_entry.id   AF-A0A1B6LK68-F1
#
_cell.length_a   1.000
_cell.length_b   1.000
_cell.length_c   1.000
_cell.angle_alpha   90.00
_cell.angle_beta   90.00
_cell.angle_gamma   90.00
#
_symmetry.space_group_name_H-M   'P 1'
#
loop_
_entity.id
_entity.type
_entity.pdbx_description
1 polymer ?
#
loop_
_entity_poly.entity_id
_entity_poly.type
_entity_poly.pdbx_seq_one_letter_code
_entity_poly.pdbx_strand_id
1 'polypeptide(L)'
;EILDDKMKYVLGILKQQIKSSTGISNEERDMINRAMSSSFNSSQKQGHWFKCKNGHVYCITECGGAMQEAVCPERGCGERIGGQHHTLRPDQALANEMDGAKYAAWSDQNNMANFGFD
;
A
#
# COMPACT_ATOMS: atom_id res chain seq x y z
N GLU A 1 3.58 -24.31 31.14
CA GLU A 1 2.58 -23.22 31.20
C GLU A 1 3.22 -21.84 31.33
N ILE A 2 3.91 -21.49 32.43
CA ILE A 2 4.46 -20.11 32.62
C ILE A 2 5.45 -19.66 31.53
N LEU A 3 6.27 -20.57 31.01
CA LEU A 3 7.23 -20.26 29.94
C LEU A 3 6.53 -19.96 28.60
N ASP A 4 5.43 -20.66 28.31
CA ASP A 4 4.63 -20.46 27.10
C ASP A 4 3.88 -19.13 27.15
N ASP A 5 3.39 -18.72 28.32
CA ASP A 5 2.68 -17.45 28.49
C ASP A 5 3.63 -16.26 28.33
N LYS A 6 4.86 -16.37 28.86
CA LYS A 6 5.91 -15.36 28.61
C LYS A 6 6.31 -15.30 27.14
N MET A 7 6.42 -16.46 26.47
CA MET A 7 6.72 -16.52 25.03
C MET A 7 5.62 -15.83 24.22
N LYS A 8 4.34 -16.12 24.50
CA LYS A 8 3.19 -15.48 23.85
C LYS A 8 3.17 -13.97 24.08
N TYR A 9 3.50 -13.53 25.29
CA TYR A 9 3.59 -12.11 25.63
C TYR A 9 4.68 -11.39 24.82
N VAL A 10 5.90 -11.92 24.79
CA VAL A 10 7.01 -11.35 24.01
C VAL A 10 6.70 -11.34 22.52
N LEU A 11 6.09 -12.42 22.00
CA LEU A 11 5.63 -12.46 20.60
C LEU A 11 4.55 -11.42 20.31
N GLY A 12 3.68 -11.11 21.27
CA GLY A 12 2.70 -10.03 21.18
C GLY A 12 3.35 -8.67 21.03
N ILE A 13 4.33 -8.35 21.89
CA ILE A 13 5.08 -7.09 21.83
C ILE A 13 5.84 -6.97 20.52
N LEU A 14 6.55 -8.02 20.10
CA LEU A 14 7.31 -8.01 18.85
C LEU A 14 6.39 -7.82 17.65
N LYS A 15 5.23 -8.50 17.60
CA LYS A 15 4.23 -8.28 16.56
C LYS A 15 3.74 -6.84 16.53
N GLN A 16 3.51 -6.22 17.69
CA GLN A 16 3.06 -4.84 17.77
C GLN A 16 4.14 -3.86 17.30
N GLN A 17 5.40 -4.07 17.69
CA GLN A 17 6.55 -3.28 17.26
C GLN A 17 6.86 -3.43 15.76
N ILE A 18 6.71 -4.64 15.21
CA ILE A 18 6.84 -4.89 13.76
C ILE A 18 5.67 -4.27 13.00
N LYS A 19 4.45 -4.30 13.55
CA LYS A 19 3.30 -3.61 12.94
C LYS A 19 3.50 -2.10 12.89
N SER A 20 4.24 -1.55 13.86
CA SER A 20 4.69 -0.16 13.85
C SER A 20 6.01 0.06 13.11
N SER A 21 6.67 -0.96 12.54
CA SER A 21 7.94 -0.76 11.81
C SER A 21 7.76 -0.26 10.38
N THR A 22 6.51 -0.10 9.91
CA THR A 22 6.17 0.87 8.86
C THR A 22 5.78 2.20 9.52
N GLY A 23 6.59 2.70 10.47
CA GLY A 23 6.27 3.64 11.56
C GLY A 23 5.78 5.03 11.19
N ILE A 24 4.73 5.07 10.39
CA ILE A 24 3.98 6.22 9.94
C ILE A 24 2.71 6.24 10.80
N SER A 25 2.53 7.29 11.58
CA SER A 25 1.30 7.55 12.33
C SER A 25 0.13 7.82 11.38
N ASN A 26 -1.09 7.86 11.90
CA ASN A 26 -2.24 8.23 11.06
C ASN A 26 -2.13 9.69 10.60
N GLU A 27 -1.61 10.56 11.47
CA GLU A 27 -1.37 11.97 11.17
C GLU A 27 -0.32 12.12 10.05
N GLU A 28 0.75 11.32 10.08
CA GLU A 28 1.77 11.32 9.04
C GLU A 28 1.21 10.77 7.71
N ARG A 29 0.40 9.72 7.73
CA ARG A 29 -0.29 9.22 6.54
C ARG A 29 -1.16 10.32 5.91
N ASP A 30 -1.93 11.02 6.73
CA ASP A 30 -2.76 12.14 6.27
C ASP A 30 -1.93 13.26 5.64
N MET A 31 -0.80 13.62 6.26
CA MET A 31 0.11 14.62 5.70
C MET A 31 0.70 14.17 4.36
N ILE A 32 1.15 12.91 4.26
CA ILE A 32 1.68 12.33 3.04
C ILE A 32 0.61 12.33 1.93
N ASN A 33 -0.61 11.85 2.23
CA ASN A 33 -1.70 11.83 1.26
C ASN A 33 -2.08 13.23 0.76
N ARG A 34 -2.09 14.23 1.66
CA ARG A 34 -2.32 15.63 1.27
C ARG A 34 -1.21 16.14 0.35
N ALA A 35 0.05 15.90 0.69
CA ALA A 35 1.19 16.32 -0.12
C ALA A 35 1.19 15.66 -1.51
N MET A 36 0.84 14.37 -1.58
CA MET A 36 0.81 13.59 -2.82
C MET A 36 -0.43 13.87 -3.68
N SER A 37 -1.49 14.46 -3.11
CA SER A 37 -2.77 14.64 -3.79
C SER A 37 -2.70 15.41 -5.13
N SER A 38 -1.73 16.30 -5.29
CA SER A 38 -1.50 17.04 -6.54
C SER A 38 -0.83 16.22 -7.63
N SER A 39 -0.24 15.07 -7.29
CA SER A 39 0.40 14.14 -8.23
C SER A 39 -0.59 13.13 -8.81
N PHE A 40 -1.81 13.05 -8.25
CA PHE A 40 -2.87 12.19 -8.79
C PHE A 40 -3.63 12.96 -9.86
N ASN A 41 -3.60 12.45 -11.09
CA ASN A 41 -4.35 13.01 -12.23
C ASN A 41 -5.65 12.23 -12.52
N SER A 42 -6.04 11.34 -11.60
CA SER A 42 -7.34 10.68 -11.54
C SER A 42 -8.33 11.42 -10.65
N SER A 43 -9.62 11.19 -10.91
CA SER A 43 -10.71 11.63 -10.01
C SER A 43 -10.63 10.95 -8.64
N GLN A 44 -9.95 9.80 -8.55
CA GLN A 44 -9.73 9.04 -7.34
C GLN A 44 -8.47 9.55 -6.63
N LYS A 45 -8.64 9.95 -5.38
CA LYS A 45 -7.55 10.40 -4.48
C LYS A 45 -6.99 9.26 -3.61
N GLN A 46 -7.58 8.08 -3.71
CA GLN A 46 -7.27 6.88 -2.93
C GLN A 46 -7.02 5.70 -3.88
N GLY A 47 -6.29 4.69 -3.42
CA GLY A 47 -5.98 3.48 -4.17
C GLY A 47 -4.66 3.55 -4.94
N HIS A 48 -3.81 4.53 -4.63
CA HIS A 48 -2.52 4.77 -5.29
C HIS A 48 -1.33 4.14 -4.57
N TRP A 49 -1.54 3.57 -3.38
CA TRP A 49 -0.49 2.99 -2.55
C TRP A 49 -0.46 1.47 -2.65
N PHE A 50 0.73 0.92 -2.83
CA PHE A 50 0.96 -0.50 -3.04
C PHE A 50 2.14 -1.00 -2.20
N LYS A 51 2.25 -2.31 -2.06
CA LYS A 51 3.35 -3.00 -1.38
C LYS A 51 4.03 -3.97 -2.32
N CYS A 52 5.35 -3.96 -2.30
CA CYS A 52 6.13 -5.06 -2.88
C CYS A 52 5.90 -6.36 -2.09
N LYS A 53 6.40 -7.48 -2.61
CA LYS A 53 6.32 -8.80 -1.96
C LYS A 53 6.84 -8.82 -0.51
N ASN A 54 7.83 -7.98 -0.20
CA ASN A 54 8.40 -7.85 1.14
C ASN A 54 7.66 -6.85 2.05
N GLY A 55 6.57 -6.25 1.58
CA GLY A 55 5.72 -5.35 2.36
C GLY A 55 6.09 -3.88 2.34
N HIS A 56 7.15 -3.48 1.62
CA HIS A 56 7.52 -2.07 1.51
C HIS A 56 6.51 -1.27 0.67
N VAL A 57 6.04 -0.17 1.24
CA VAL A 57 5.04 0.71 0.63
C VAL A 57 5.68 1.57 -0.46
N TYR A 58 5.00 1.71 -1.59
CA TYR A 58 5.33 2.64 -2.66
C TYR A 58 4.06 3.21 -3.29
N CYS A 59 4.20 4.29 -4.05
CA CYS A 59 3.08 4.98 -4.70
C CYS A 59 3.15 4.82 -6.21
N ILE A 60 1.99 4.61 -6.84
CA ILE A 60 1.79 4.80 -8.28
C ILE A 60 0.93 6.04 -8.42
N THR A 61 1.53 7.11 -8.92
CA THR A 61 0.90 8.43 -9.06
C THR A 61 0.02 8.47 -10.33
N GLU A 62 -0.27 9.67 -10.86
CA GLU A 62 -1.05 9.88 -12.07
C GLU A 62 -2.42 9.21 -11.96
N CYS A 63 -2.72 8.21 -12.79
CA CYS A 63 -4.01 7.52 -12.82
C CYS A 63 -4.08 6.36 -11.82
N GLY A 64 -2.97 6.07 -11.12
CA GLY A 64 -2.85 4.98 -10.16
C GLY A 64 -2.78 3.58 -10.78
N GLY A 65 -2.75 3.48 -12.11
CA GLY A 65 -2.54 2.23 -12.83
C GLY A 65 -1.08 2.01 -13.16
N ALA A 66 -0.58 0.79 -12.96
CA ALA A 66 0.82 0.46 -13.16
C ALA A 66 1.22 0.45 -14.65
N MET A 67 2.07 1.39 -15.06
CA MET A 67 2.52 1.54 -16.46
C MET A 67 4.01 1.26 -16.67
N GLN A 68 4.81 1.33 -15.60
CA GLN A 68 6.22 0.98 -15.62
C GLN A 68 6.56 0.04 -14.47
N GLU A 69 7.63 -0.74 -14.67
CA GLU A 69 8.24 -1.55 -13.62
C GLU A 69 9.54 -0.90 -13.13
N ALA A 70 9.80 -1.03 -11.83
CA ALA A 70 11.01 -0.54 -11.18
C ALA A 70 11.53 -1.57 -10.16
N VAL A 71 12.67 -1.28 -9.54
CA VAL A 71 13.19 -2.04 -8.40
C VAL A 71 12.78 -1.33 -7.12
N CYS A 72 12.34 -2.08 -6.12
CA CYS A 72 12.01 -1.56 -4.81
C CYS A 72 13.17 -0.72 -4.26
N PRO A 73 12.94 0.56 -3.86
CA PRO A 73 14.01 1.46 -3.45
C PRO A 73 14.58 1.12 -2.06
N GLU A 74 13.88 0.26 -1.31
CA GLU A 74 14.32 -0.15 0.02
C GLU A 74 15.61 -0.96 -0.05
N ARG A 75 16.58 -0.52 0.76
CA ARG A 75 17.95 -1.05 0.74
C ARG A 75 17.95 -2.54 1.03
N GLY A 76 18.40 -3.33 0.06
CA GLY A 76 18.51 -4.78 0.18
C GLY A 76 17.24 -5.56 -0.14
N CYS A 77 16.15 -4.89 -0.56
CA CYS A 77 14.93 -5.56 -0.99
C CYS A 77 15.08 -6.20 -2.39
N GLY A 78 15.41 -5.39 -3.40
CA GLY A 78 15.64 -5.86 -4.78
C GLY A 78 14.40 -6.40 -5.52
N GLU A 79 13.22 -6.43 -4.90
CA GLU A 79 11.98 -6.90 -5.52
C GLU A 79 11.53 -5.99 -6.67
N ARG A 80 10.92 -6.59 -7.70
CA ARG A 80 10.31 -5.81 -8.81
C ARG A 80 8.97 -5.25 -8.38
N ILE A 81 8.77 -3.96 -8.64
CA ILE A 81 7.53 -3.24 -8.30
C ILE A 81 6.88 -2.62 -9.54
N GLY A 82 5.64 -2.14 -9.42
CA GLY A 82 4.89 -1.53 -10.52
C GLY A 82 4.20 -2.58 -11.41
N GLY A 83 4.28 -2.41 -12.73
CA GLY A 83 3.52 -3.20 -13.69
C GLY A 83 3.45 -2.55 -15.07
N GLN A 84 2.60 -3.06 -15.96
CA GLN A 84 2.45 -2.55 -17.32
C GLN A 84 0.99 -2.61 -17.76
N HIS A 85 0.61 -1.75 -18.72
CA HIS A 85 -0.76 -1.69 -19.27
C HIS A 85 -1.83 -1.51 -18.18
N HIS A 86 -1.55 -0.63 -17.22
CA HIS A 86 -2.33 -0.40 -16.00
C HIS A 86 -2.58 -1.66 -15.14
N THR A 87 -1.81 -2.72 -15.37
CA THR A 87 -1.92 -3.99 -14.65
C THR A 87 -0.74 -4.10 -13.70
N LEU A 88 -1.05 -4.09 -12.40
CA LEU A 88 -0.08 -4.33 -11.35
C LEU A 88 0.51 -5.75 -11.50
N ARG A 89 1.80 -5.93 -11.19
CA ARG A 89 2.34 -7.29 -11.11
C ARG A 89 1.57 -8.12 -10.05
N PRO A 90 1.39 -9.43 -10.27
CA PRO A 90 0.57 -10.28 -9.42
C PRO A 90 1.16 -10.55 -8.02
N ASP A 91 2.46 -10.30 -7.83
CA ASP A 91 3.22 -10.50 -6.60
C ASP A 91 3.17 -9.28 -5.65
N GLN A 92 2.28 -8.33 -5.93
CA GLN A 92 2.16 -7.06 -5.20
C GLN A 92 0.74 -6.87 -4.69
N ALA A 93 0.60 -6.08 -3.63
CA ALA A 93 -0.68 -5.89 -2.94
C ALA A 93 -1.00 -4.40 -2.75
N LEU A 94 -2.29 -4.07 -2.64
CA LEU A 94 -2.73 -2.74 -2.24
C LEU A 94 -2.29 -2.44 -0.80
N ALA A 95 -1.81 -1.23 -0.55
CA ALA A 95 -1.45 -0.72 0.78
C ALA A 95 -2.59 0.11 1.36
N ASN A 96 -3.72 -0.55 1.61
CA ASN A 96 -4.94 0.11 2.11
C ASN A 96 -4.75 0.84 3.43
N GLU A 97 -3.72 0.48 4.21
CA GLU A 97 -3.37 1.20 5.43
C GLU A 97 -2.94 2.65 5.18
N MET A 98 -2.51 3.03 3.98
CA MET A 98 -2.02 4.38 3.68
C MET A 98 -3.17 5.38 3.54
N ASP A 99 -4.26 5.00 2.91
CA ASP A 99 -5.33 5.92 2.51
C ASP A 99 -6.76 5.37 2.69
N GLY A 100 -6.90 4.13 3.19
CA GLY A 100 -8.20 3.48 3.41
C GLY A 100 -8.84 2.86 2.17
N ALA A 101 -8.14 2.82 1.02
CA ALA A 101 -8.70 2.29 -0.21
C ALA A 101 -9.06 0.80 -0.12
N LYS A 102 -10.25 0.43 -0.63
CA LYS A 102 -10.64 -0.98 -0.76
C LYS A 102 -10.11 -1.63 -2.05
N TYR A 103 -9.91 -0.80 -3.07
CA TYR A 103 -9.49 -1.22 -4.41
C TYR A 103 -8.41 -0.26 -4.94
N ALA A 104 -7.60 -0.73 -5.90
CA ALA A 104 -6.67 0.12 -6.60
C ALA A 104 -7.41 1.21 -7.40
N ALA A 105 -6.82 2.39 -7.49
CA ALA A 105 -7.39 3.54 -8.20
C ALA A 105 -7.75 3.17 -9.65
N TRP A 106 -6.88 2.39 -10.30
CA TRP A 106 -7.15 1.75 -11.57
C TRP A 106 -7.47 0.26 -11.40
N SER A 107 -8.74 -0.08 -11.35
CA SER A 107 -9.22 -1.47 -11.36
C SER A 107 -10.64 -1.54 -11.89
N ASP A 108 -11.03 -2.68 -12.47
CA ASP A 108 -12.41 -2.89 -12.93
C ASP A 108 -13.41 -2.72 -11.79
N GLN A 109 -13.08 -3.17 -10.58
CA GLN A 109 -13.92 -3.02 -9.39
C GLN A 109 -14.06 -1.56 -8.96
N ASN A 110 -13.00 -0.76 -9.05
CA ASN A 110 -13.09 0.66 -8.74
C ASN A 110 -13.87 1.41 -9.84
N ASN A 111 -13.66 1.04 -11.11
CA ASN A 111 -14.43 1.57 -12.23
C ASN A 111 -15.93 1.28 -12.04
N MET A 112 -16.31 0.05 -11.66
CA MET A 112 -17.70 -0.31 -11.33
C MET A 112 -18.24 0.44 -10.12
N ALA A 113 -17.43 0.70 -9.10
CA ALA A 113 -17.85 1.50 -7.94
C ALA A 113 -18.07 2.99 -8.28
N ASN A 114 -17.43 3.50 -9.34
CA ASN A 114 -17.62 4.88 -9.81
C ASN A 114 -18.83 5.02 -10.75
N PHE A 115 -19.12 4.01 -11.57
CA PHE A 115 -20.35 3.96 -12.38
C PHE A 115 -21.45 3.33 -11.54
N GLY A 116 -22.03 4.13 -10.63
CA GLY A 116 -23.19 3.73 -9.85
C GLY A 116 -24.30 3.18 -10.75
N PHE A 117 -24.44 1.86 -10.76
CA PHE A 117 -25.71 1.24 -11.07
C PHE A 117 -26.47 1.19 -9.74
N ASP A 118 -27.27 2.22 -9.50
CA ASP A 118 -28.36 2.19 -8.54
C ASP A 118 -29.44 1.19 -9.01
#